data_AF-C9K0R0-F1
#
_entry.id   AF-C9K0R0-F1
#
_cell.length_a   1.000
_cell.length_b   1.000
_cell.length_c   1.000
_cell.angle_alpha   90.00
_cell.angle_beta   90.00
_cell.angle_gamma   90.00
#
_symmetry.space_group_name_H-M   'P 1'
#
loop_
_entity.id
_entity.type
_entity.pdbx_description
1 polymer ?
#
loop_
_entity_poly.entity_id
_entity_poly.type
_entity_poly.pdbx_seq_one_letter_code
_entity_poly.pdbx_strand_id
1 'polypeptide(L)' 'MSCKDGKASFTCTCKPGWQGEKCEFDINECKDPSNINGGCSQICDNTPGSYHCSCKN' A
#
# COMPACT_ATOMS: atom_id res chain seq x y z
N MET A 1 4.29 -12.30 -5.42
CA MET A 1 5.63 -11.73 -5.61
C MET A 1 6.23 -12.45 -6.78
N SER A 2 6.21 -11.81 -7.94
CA SER A 2 6.87 -12.31 -9.13
C SER A 2 7.83 -11.23 -9.56
N CYS A 3 9.12 -11.46 -9.37
CA CYS A 3 10.16 -10.55 -9.84
C CYS A 3 10.59 -11.04 -11.21
N LYS A 4 10.44 -10.19 -12.23
CA LYS A 4 10.94 -10.50 -13.57
C LYS A 4 12.27 -9.79 -13.74
N ASP A 5 13.33 -10.57 -13.93
CA ASP A 5 14.66 -10.08 -14.31
C ASP A 5 14.61 -9.52 -15.74
N GLY A 6 14.27 -8.23 -15.87
CA GLY A 6 14.49 -7.47 -17.07
C GLY A 6 15.95 -7.02 -17.12
N LYS A 7 16.61 -7.17 -18.28
CA LYS A 7 18.04 -6.90 -18.56
C LYS A 7 18.60 -5.51 -18.16
N ALA A 8 17.83 -4.64 -17.52
CA ALA A 8 18.27 -3.33 -17.04
C ALA A 8 17.50 -2.76 -15.82
N SER A 9 16.48 -3.46 -15.27
CA SER A 9 15.75 -3.02 -14.06
C SER A 9 15.07 -4.20 -13.40
N PHE A 10 15.31 -4.38 -12.09
CA PHE A 10 14.64 -5.38 -11.28
C PHE A 10 13.26 -4.83 -10.88
N THR A 11 12.24 -5.13 -11.67
CA THR A 11 10.87 -4.70 -11.35
C THR A 11 10.12 -5.88 -10.74
N CYS A 12 9.99 -5.90 -9.40
CA CYS A 12 9.07 -6.81 -8.74
C CYS A 12 7.64 -6.35 -8.93
N THR A 13 6.76 -7.25 -9.37
CA THR A 13 5.32 -7.02 -9.25
C THR A 13 4.91 -7.27 -7.81
N CYS A 14 4.65 -6.19 -7.09
CA CYS A 14 4.23 -6.23 -5.70
C CYS A 14 2.81 -6.77 -5.56
N LYS A 15 2.54 -7.40 -4.41
CA LYS A 15 1.16 -7.68 -4.02
C LYS A 15 0.43 -6.35 -3.80
N PRO A 16 -0.90 -6.29 -3.95
CA PRO A 16 -1.68 -5.12 -3.53
C PRO A 16 -1.30 -4.71 -2.10
N GLY A 17 -1.19 -3.40 -1.85
CA GLY A 17 -0.78 -2.85 -0.56
C GLY A 17 0.73 -2.77 -0.33
N TRP A 18 1.58 -3.14 -1.29
CA TRP A 18 3.05 -3.08 -1.14
C TRP A 18 3.74 -2.32 -2.27
N GLN A 19 4.84 -1.64 -1.96
CA GLN A 19 5.64 -0.81 -2.86
C GLN A 19 7.15 -0.90 -2.56
N GLY A 20 7.96 -0.27 -3.42
CA GLY A 20 9.42 -0.36 -3.39
C GLY A 20 9.98 -1.37 -4.39
N GLU A 21 11.29 -1.29 -4.69
CA GLU A 21 11.94 -2.19 -5.65
C GLU A 21 11.76 -3.67 -5.27
N LYS A 22 11.77 -3.96 -3.98
CA LYS A 22 11.61 -5.32 -3.44
C LYS A 22 10.27 -5.54 -2.75
N CYS A 23 9.30 -4.64 -2.95
CA CYS A 23 8.02 -4.65 -2.24
C CYS A 23 8.19 -4.70 -0.71
N GLU A 24 9.20 -3.99 -0.20
CA GLU A 24 9.58 -3.99 1.21
C GLU A 24 8.84 -2.90 2.02
N PHE A 25 8.18 -1.97 1.33
CA PHE A 25 7.44 -0.90 1.95
C PHE A 25 5.94 -1.16 1.81
N ASP A 26 5.24 -0.94 2.90
CA ASP A 26 3.79 -0.91 2.93
C ASP A 26 3.27 0.35 2.22
N ILE A 27 2.17 0.21 1.48
CA ILE A 27 1.45 1.36 0.94
C ILE A 27 0.60 1.92 2.07
N ASN A 28 0.75 3.21 2.35
CA ASN A 28 -0.13 3.85 3.32
C ASN A 28 -1.40 4.34 2.62
N GLU A 29 -2.45 3.52 2.58
CA GLU A 29 -3.69 3.89 1.88
C GLU A 29 -4.41 5.07 2.56
N CYS A 30 -4.18 5.29 3.86
CA CYS A 30 -4.71 6.45 4.58
C CYS A 30 -4.09 7.78 4.12
N LYS A 31 -2.93 7.74 3.46
CA LYS A 31 -2.21 8.91 2.93
C LYS A 31 -2.28 9.01 1.40
N ASP A 32 -3.11 8.18 0.76
CA ASP A 32 -3.27 8.23 -0.69
C ASP A 32 -3.95 9.56 -1.10
N PRO A 33 -3.30 10.39 -1.94
CA PRO A 33 -3.88 11.67 -2.37
C PRO A 33 -5.09 11.50 -3.31
N SER A 34 -5.21 10.35 -3.99
CA SER A 34 -6.35 10.01 -4.84
C SER A 34 -7.55 9.49 -4.05
N ASN A 35 -7.30 8.95 -2.85
CA ASN A 35 -8.32 8.43 -1.96
C ASN A 35 -8.13 9.00 -0.54
N ILE A 36 -8.65 10.21 -0.35
CA ILE A 36 -8.53 10.97 0.90
C ILE A 36 -8.90 10.08 2.10
N ASN A 37 -7.95 9.90 3.03
CA ASN A 37 -8.11 9.10 4.25
C ASN A 37 -8.48 7.62 3.97
N GLY A 38 -8.03 7.04 2.86
CA GLY A 38 -8.40 5.68 2.44
C GLY A 38 -9.90 5.50 2.14
N GLY A 39 -10.66 6.58 2.08
CA GLY A 39 -12.13 6.55 1.98
C GLY A 39 -12.82 6.37 3.33
N CYS A 40 -12.09 6.42 4.45
CA CYS A 40 -12.67 6.32 5.78
C CYS A 40 -13.36 7.63 6.20
N SER A 41 -14.58 7.50 6.76
CA SER A 41 -15.35 8.66 7.24
C SER A 41 -14.79 9.26 8.54
N GLN A 42 -14.07 8.48 9.34
CA GLN A 42 -13.49 8.92 10.61
C GLN A 42 -11.99 8.56 10.67
N ILE A 43 -11.64 7.49 11.36
CA ILE A 43 -10.25 7.06 11.52
C ILE A 43 -9.90 6.09 10.40
N CYS A 44 -8.74 6.29 9.78
CA CYS A 44 -8.11 5.31 8.90
C CYS A 44 -6.89 4.73 9.62
N ASP A 45 -6.91 3.42 9.84
CA ASP A 45 -5.83 2.67 10.47
C ASP A 45 -5.09 1.86 9.40
N ASN A 46 -3.85 2.28 9.12
CA ASN A 46 -2.98 1.63 8.15
C ASN A 46 -2.36 0.35 8.74
N THR A 47 -2.36 -0.73 7.97
CA THR A 47 -1.85 -2.04 8.40
C THR A 47 -0.95 -2.65 7.31
N PRO A 48 0.01 -3.54 7.63
CA PRO A 48 0.86 -4.12 6.59
C PRO A 48 0.07 -4.86 5.50
N GLY A 49 0.04 -4.30 4.30
CA GLY A 49 -0.65 -4.78 3.10
C GLY A 49 -2.13 -4.39 3.01
N SER A 50 -2.67 -3.58 3.92
CA SER A 50 -4.08 -3.17 3.89
C SER A 50 -4.39 -2.01 4.85
N TYR A 51 -5.65 -1.61 4.97
CA TYR A 51 -6.10 -0.62 5.93
C TYR A 51 -7.53 -0.94 6.37
N HIS A 52 -7.95 -0.36 7.50
CA HIS A 52 -9.35 -0.43 7.92
C HIS A 52 -9.83 0.90 8.49
N CYS A 53 -11.14 1.10 8.43
CA CYS A 53 -11.79 2.28 8.98
C CYS A 53 -12.32 1.98 10.37
N SER A 54 -12.02 2.87 11.32
CA SER A 54 -12.48 2.78 12.71
C SER A 54 -13.27 4.02 13.08
N CYS A 55 -14.20 3.88 14.02
CA CYS A 55 -14.96 5.01 14.57
C CYS A 55 -14.40 5.43 15.93
N LYS A 56 -14.40 6.73 16.22
CA LYS A 56 -14.27 7.20 17.61
C LYS A 56 -15.57 6.88 18.36
N ASN A 57 -15.42 6.32 19.56
CA ASN A 57 -16.50 6.10 20.50
C ASN A 57 -16.85 7.37 21.27
#